data_AF-A0A382TIV5-F1
#
_entry.id   AF-A0A382TIV5-F1
#
_cell.length_a   1.000
_cell.length_b   1.000
_cell.length_c   1.000
_cell.angle_alpha   90.00
_cell.angle_beta   90.00
_cell.angle_gamma   90.00
#
_symmetry.space_group_name_H-M   'P 1'
#
loop_
_entity.id
_entity.type
_entity.pdbx_description
1 polymer ?
#
loop_
_entity_poly.entity_id
_entity_poly.type
_entity_poly.pdbx_seq_one_letter_code
_entity_poly.pdbx_strand_id
1 'polypeptide(L)'
;VAPSHYDDDGYVIQWFRSWLPANSLACLYGLAIECRRNRVLGKNVKLEIHVFDETNTHIDAGKIASLIESADDGMLMLVGVQTSQFPRSLDIAAPLRARGIKVAIGGFHVSGVMAMIKEPDACMQEALD
;
A
#
# COMPACT_ATOMS: atom_id res chain seq x y z
N VAL A 1 11.42 -14.12 -4.65
CA VAL A 1 11.28 -12.68 -4.94
C VAL A 1 11.14 -12.55 -6.44
N ALA A 2 10.08 -11.91 -6.93
CA ALA A 2 9.95 -11.61 -8.36
C ALA A 2 10.90 -10.44 -8.69
N PRO A 3 11.66 -10.48 -9.80
CA PRO A 3 12.40 -9.30 -10.24
C PRO A 3 11.42 -8.19 -10.66
N SER A 4 11.49 -7.04 -10.00
CA SER A 4 10.65 -5.87 -10.29
C SER A 4 11.34 -4.98 -11.32
N HIS A 5 11.19 -5.30 -12.61
CA HIS A 5 11.46 -4.34 -13.66
C HIS A 5 10.23 -3.46 -13.86
N TYR A 6 10.44 -2.20 -14.25
CA TYR A 6 9.39 -1.22 -14.49
C TYR A 6 9.23 -0.97 -15.99
N ASP A 7 8.00 -0.68 -16.39
CA ASP A 7 7.73 -0.07 -17.70
C ASP A 7 7.92 1.46 -17.66
N ASP A 8 7.75 2.09 -18.82
CA ASP A 8 7.94 3.53 -19.01
C ASP A 8 6.92 4.38 -18.23
N ASP A 9 5.79 3.79 -17.81
CA ASP A 9 4.73 4.44 -17.04
C ASP A 9 4.91 4.24 -15.51
N GLY A 10 5.99 3.56 -15.10
CA GLY A 10 6.34 3.34 -13.71
C GLY A 10 5.57 2.20 -13.04
N TYR A 11 4.95 1.31 -13.80
CA TYR A 11 4.37 0.07 -13.27
C TYR A 11 5.38 -1.06 -13.28
N VAL A 12 5.35 -1.90 -12.24
CA VAL A 12 6.07 -3.18 -12.26
C VAL A 12 5.52 -4.01 -13.42
N ILE A 13 6.39 -4.70 -14.18
CA ILE A 13 5.97 -5.62 -15.26
C ILE A 13 4.81 -6.49 -14.78
N GLN A 14 3.65 -6.29 -15.42
CA GLN A 14 2.40 -6.96 -15.09
C GLN A 14 2.29 -8.27 -15.85
N TRP A 15 1.65 -9.27 -15.24
CA TRP A 15 1.43 -10.57 -15.87
C TRP A 15 -0.06 -10.79 -16.07
N PHE A 16 -0.46 -11.26 -17.25
CA PHE A 16 -1.87 -11.61 -17.51
C PHE A 16 -2.42 -12.69 -16.56
N ARG A 17 -1.53 -13.52 -15.99
CA ARG A 17 -1.83 -14.48 -14.93
C ARG A 17 -0.74 -14.40 -13.86
N SER A 18 -1.13 -14.12 -12.62
CA SER A 18 -0.20 -14.08 -11.50
C SER A 18 0.45 -15.45 -11.27
N TRP A 19 1.77 -15.45 -11.09
CA TRP A 19 2.52 -16.63 -10.65
C TRP A 19 2.94 -16.51 -9.17
N LEU A 20 2.92 -15.32 -8.58
CA LEU A 20 3.41 -15.13 -7.22
C LEU A 20 2.34 -14.50 -6.32
N PRO A 21 1.94 -15.17 -5.23
CA PRO A 21 0.96 -14.62 -4.32
C PRO A 21 1.53 -13.44 -3.54
N ALA A 22 0.77 -12.35 -3.47
CA ALA A 22 1.06 -11.22 -2.59
C ALA A 22 0.76 -11.61 -1.12
N ASN A 23 1.67 -12.34 -0.47
CA ASN A 23 1.43 -12.92 0.85
C ASN A 23 1.08 -11.87 1.91
N SER A 24 1.84 -10.76 1.98
CA SER A 24 1.56 -9.67 2.92
C SER A 24 0.16 -9.06 2.71
N LEU A 25 -0.28 -8.94 1.45
CA LEU A 25 -1.61 -8.45 1.10
C LEU A 25 -2.69 -9.45 1.56
N ALA A 26 -2.48 -10.75 1.34
CA ALA A 26 -3.41 -11.80 1.78
C ALA A 26 -3.53 -11.86 3.31
N CYS A 27 -2.42 -11.76 4.04
CA CYS A 27 -2.41 -11.72 5.51
C CYS A 27 -3.18 -10.50 6.05
N LEU A 28 -2.89 -9.30 5.54
CA LEU A 28 -3.58 -8.08 5.97
C LEU A 28 -5.06 -8.09 5.61
N TYR A 29 -5.43 -8.63 4.45
CA TYR A 29 -6.82 -8.81 4.08
C TYR A 29 -7.56 -9.75 5.03
N GLY A 30 -6.94 -10.87 5.42
CA GLY A 30 -7.49 -11.79 6.42
C GLY A 30 -7.73 -11.12 7.77
N LEU A 31 -6.74 -10.37 8.25
CA LEU A 31 -6.84 -9.60 9.50
C LEU A 31 -7.95 -8.54 9.43
N ALA A 32 -8.05 -7.80 8.32
CA ALA A 32 -9.08 -6.78 8.13
C ALA A 32 -10.49 -7.39 8.12
N ILE A 33 -10.68 -8.54 7.46
CA ILE A 33 -11.95 -9.28 7.49
C ILE A 33 -12.29 -9.68 8.93
N GLU A 34 -11.32 -10.20 9.68
CA GLU A 34 -11.54 -10.61 11.07
C GLU A 34 -11.90 -9.42 11.96
N CYS A 35 -11.19 -8.30 11.82
CA CYS A 35 -11.50 -7.04 12.50
C CYS A 35 -12.93 -6.58 12.21
N ARG A 36 -13.36 -6.65 10.94
CA ARG A 36 -14.75 -6.36 10.54
C ARG A 36 -15.75 -7.30 11.19
N ARG A 37 -15.49 -8.62 11.15
CA ARG A 37 -16.36 -9.65 11.73
C ARG A 37 -16.54 -9.44 13.23
N ASN A 38 -15.44 -9.14 13.92
CA ASN A 38 -15.41 -8.96 15.37
C ASN A 38 -15.82 -7.54 15.80
N ARG A 39 -16.08 -6.62 14.85
CA ARG A 39 -16.44 -5.22 15.08
C ARG A 39 -15.47 -4.52 16.05
N VAL A 40 -14.17 -4.73 15.84
CA VAL A 40 -13.12 -4.22 16.76
C VAL A 40 -13.09 -2.69 16.88
N LEU A 41 -13.55 -1.98 15.84
CA LEU A 41 -13.68 -0.51 15.84
C LEU A 41 -14.99 -0.01 16.47
N GLY A 42 -15.82 -0.91 17.01
CA GLY A 42 -17.11 -0.60 17.61
C GLY A 42 -18.29 -0.99 16.73
N LYS A 43 -19.48 -1.06 17.36
CA LYS A 43 -20.71 -1.54 16.69
C LYS A 43 -21.27 -0.55 15.65
N ASN A 44 -20.89 0.72 15.75
CA ASN A 44 -21.38 1.80 14.90
C ASN A 44 -20.44 2.12 13.73
N VAL A 45 -19.34 1.37 13.59
CA VAL A 45 -18.37 1.56 12.51
C VAL A 45 -18.52 0.43 11.50
N LYS A 46 -18.79 0.79 10.24
CA LYS A 46 -18.78 -0.15 9.11
C LYS A 46 -17.39 -0.13 8.47
N LEU A 47 -16.67 -1.24 8.54
CA LEU A 47 -15.36 -1.37 7.90
C LEU A 47 -15.53 -1.85 6.45
N GLU A 48 -15.22 -0.99 5.48
CA GLU A 48 -15.13 -1.33 4.05
C GLU A 48 -13.67 -1.67 3.70
N ILE A 49 -13.48 -2.68 2.84
CA ILE A 49 -12.14 -3.22 2.54
C ILE A 49 -12.03 -3.35 1.02
N HIS A 50 -11.10 -2.62 0.43
CA HIS A 50 -10.74 -2.70 -0.99
C HIS A 50 -9.31 -3.22 -1.12
N VAL A 51 -9.09 -4.15 -2.04
CA VAL A 51 -7.80 -4.80 -2.26
C VAL A 51 -7.38 -4.58 -3.71
N PHE A 52 -6.16 -4.07 -3.88
CA PHE A 52 -5.53 -3.88 -5.19
C PHE A 52 -4.16 -4.55 -5.15
N ASP A 53 -3.87 -5.35 -6.16
CA ASP A 53 -2.56 -5.97 -6.36
C ASP A 53 -1.95 -5.36 -7.62
N GLU A 54 -0.91 -4.53 -7.46
CA GLU A 54 -0.27 -3.79 -8.55
C GLU A 54 0.25 -4.72 -9.67
N THR A 55 0.57 -5.98 -9.33
CA THR A 55 1.04 -6.96 -10.34
C THR A 55 -0.06 -7.42 -11.29
N ASN A 56 -1.32 -7.24 -10.89
CA ASN A 56 -2.52 -7.74 -11.58
C ASN A 56 -3.53 -6.63 -11.89
N THR A 57 -3.30 -5.40 -11.42
CA THR A 57 -4.26 -4.31 -11.50
C THR A 57 -3.52 -2.99 -11.66
N HIS A 58 -3.97 -2.18 -12.62
CA HIS A 58 -3.53 -0.80 -12.75
C HIS A 58 -4.01 0.02 -11.54
N ILE A 59 -3.06 0.62 -10.83
CA ILE A 59 -3.32 1.45 -9.65
C ILE A 59 -3.72 2.85 -10.09
N ASP A 60 -4.98 3.21 -9.83
CA ASP A 60 -5.52 4.55 -10.09
C ASP A 60 -5.70 5.30 -8.76
N ALA A 61 -4.79 6.25 -8.51
CA ALA A 61 -4.80 7.07 -7.30
C ALA A 61 -6.09 7.91 -7.16
N GLY A 62 -6.67 8.36 -8.28
CA GLY A 62 -7.92 9.14 -8.28
C GLY A 62 -9.11 8.28 -7.86
N LYS A 63 -9.19 7.05 -8.36
CA LYS A 63 -10.20 6.07 -7.93
C LYS A 63 -10.07 5.72 -6.46
N ILE A 64 -8.84 5.49 -5.97
CA ILE A 64 -8.60 5.17 -4.56
C ILE A 64 -8.99 6.35 -3.67
N ALA A 65 -8.60 7.58 -4.05
CA ALA A 65 -8.98 8.78 -3.31
C ALA A 65 -10.50 8.93 -3.24
N SER A 66 -11.21 8.75 -4.35
CA SER A 66 -12.68 8.83 -4.39
C SER A 66 -13.35 7.80 -3.48
N LEU A 67 -12.82 6.57 -3.37
CA LEU A 67 -13.34 5.56 -2.46
C LEU A 67 -13.20 6.01 -1.00
N ILE A 68 -12.04 6.55 -0.63
CA ILE A 68 -11.75 7.00 0.73
C ILE A 68 -12.57 8.25 1.09
N GLU A 69 -12.63 9.22 0.19
CA GLU A 69 -13.38 10.48 0.37
C GLU A 69 -14.90 10.27 0.45
N SER A 70 -15.40 9.13 -0.05
CA SER A 70 -16.82 8.76 0.07
C SER A 70 -17.21 8.19 1.45
N ALA A 71 -16.22 7.89 2.30
CA ALA A 71 -16.40 7.39 3.65
C ALA A 71 -16.16 8.49 4.69
N ASP A 72 -16.59 8.26 5.94
CA ASP A 72 -16.34 9.20 7.05
C ASP A 72 -14.85 9.28 7.42
N ASP A 73 -14.12 8.17 7.27
CA ASP A 73 -12.68 8.09 7.51
C ASP A 73 -12.08 6.89 6.74
N GLY A 74 -10.79 6.96 6.42
CA GLY A 74 -10.09 5.89 5.70
C GLY A 74 -8.58 6.08 5.59
N MET A 75 -7.91 5.05 5.08
CA MET A 75 -6.48 5.08 4.81
C MET A 75 -6.10 4.16 3.65
N LEU A 76 -5.00 4.48 2.99
CA LEU A 76 -4.31 3.59 2.06
C LEU A 76 -3.20 2.85 2.80
N MET A 77 -3.10 1.53 2.58
CA MET A 77 -1.98 0.72 3.06
C MET A 77 -1.21 0.17 1.86
N LEU A 78 0.05 0.58 1.70
CA LEU A 78 1.01 0.04 0.72
C LEU A 78 1.85 -1.02 1.42
N VAL A 79 1.71 -2.28 1.01
CA VAL A 79 2.12 -3.45 1.81
C VAL A 79 3.02 -4.39 1.04
N GLY A 80 4.00 -4.98 1.71
CA GLY A 80 4.96 -5.87 1.06
C GLY A 80 5.96 -5.12 0.16
N VAL A 81 6.16 -3.83 0.40
CA VAL A 81 7.04 -2.97 -0.39
C VAL A 81 8.51 -3.41 -0.27
N GLN A 82 9.12 -3.66 -1.43
CA GLN A 82 10.55 -3.96 -1.56
C GLN A 82 11.35 -2.71 -1.93
N THR A 83 12.68 -2.79 -1.85
CA THR A 83 13.57 -1.64 -2.09
C THR A 83 13.35 -0.99 -3.46
N SER A 84 13.21 -1.81 -4.51
CA SER A 84 12.93 -1.34 -5.87
C SER A 84 11.52 -0.76 -6.02
N GLN A 85 10.60 -1.06 -5.10
CA GLN A 85 9.20 -0.60 -5.11
C GLN A 85 8.95 0.62 -4.25
N PHE A 86 9.96 1.04 -3.49
CA PHE A 86 9.78 2.11 -2.55
C PHE A 86 9.57 3.48 -3.23
N PRO A 87 10.36 3.89 -4.24
CA PRO A 87 10.07 5.13 -4.97
C PRO A 87 8.66 5.16 -5.58
N ARG A 88 8.25 4.06 -6.22
CA ARG A 88 6.89 3.91 -6.76
C ARG A 88 5.80 4.01 -5.68
N SER A 89 6.08 3.51 -4.48
CA SER A 89 5.16 3.63 -3.35
C SER A 89 4.97 5.10 -2.92
N LEU A 90 6.03 5.90 -2.99
CA LEU A 90 5.96 7.36 -2.75
C LEU A 90 5.17 8.06 -3.85
N ASP A 91 5.39 7.71 -5.12
CA ASP A 91 4.63 8.27 -6.25
C ASP A 91 3.12 7.99 -6.12
N ILE A 92 2.74 6.80 -5.66
CA ILE A 92 1.35 6.46 -5.37
C ILE A 92 0.86 7.27 -4.17
N ALA A 93 1.64 7.38 -3.09
CA ALA A 93 1.24 8.03 -1.85
C ALA A 93 1.08 9.55 -1.99
N ALA A 94 1.94 10.22 -2.75
CA ALA A 94 2.02 11.67 -2.88
C ALA A 94 0.67 12.35 -3.24
N PRO A 95 -0.04 11.95 -4.32
CA PRO A 95 -1.32 12.57 -4.66
C PRO A 95 -2.43 12.30 -3.64
N LEU A 96 -2.37 11.20 -2.88
CA LEU A 96 -3.31 10.93 -1.80
C LEU A 96 -3.00 11.76 -0.56
N ARG A 97 -1.72 11.90 -0.19
CA ARG A 97 -1.26 12.73 0.92
C ARG A 97 -1.60 14.21 0.70
N ALA A 98 -1.44 14.70 -0.54
CA ALA A 98 -1.86 16.05 -0.93
C ALA A 98 -3.37 16.32 -0.71
N ARG A 99 -4.20 15.27 -0.64
CA ARG A 99 -5.63 15.33 -0.33
C ARG A 99 -5.94 15.10 1.16
N GLY A 100 -4.93 14.98 2.00
CA GLY A 100 -5.09 14.70 3.44
C GLY A 100 -5.40 13.24 3.77
N ILE A 101 -5.31 12.32 2.80
CA ILE A 101 -5.55 10.90 3.04
C ILE A 101 -4.38 10.30 3.82
N LYS A 102 -4.70 9.51 4.84
CA LYS A 102 -3.74 8.75 5.63
C LYS A 102 -3.14 7.63 4.80
N VAL A 103 -1.81 7.55 4.75
CA VAL A 103 -1.08 6.49 4.04
C VAL A 103 -0.15 5.79 5.02
N ALA A 104 -0.17 4.46 5.02
CA ALA A 104 0.80 3.63 5.73
C ALA A 104 1.59 2.80 4.72
N ILE A 105 2.92 2.84 4.80
CA ILE A 105 3.82 2.07 3.92
C ILE A 105 4.55 1.04 4.78
N GLY A 106 4.50 -0.23 4.37
CA GLY A 106 5.12 -1.34 5.09
C GLY A 106 5.66 -2.42 4.15
N GLY A 107 6.71 -3.09 4.59
CA GLY A 107 7.38 -4.11 3.79
C GLY A 107 8.82 -4.32 4.23
N PHE A 108 9.50 -5.26 3.59
CA PHE A 108 10.87 -5.63 3.95
C PHE A 108 11.83 -4.45 3.82
N HIS A 109 11.61 -3.55 2.85
CA HIS A 109 12.43 -2.35 2.72
C HIS A 109 12.27 -1.43 3.93
N VAL A 110 11.04 -0.99 4.20
CA VAL A 110 10.74 -0.05 5.29
C VAL A 110 11.19 -0.62 6.64
N SER A 111 10.78 -1.85 6.97
CA SER A 111 11.13 -2.47 8.25
C SER A 111 12.63 -2.78 8.37
N GLY A 112 13.29 -3.15 7.27
CA GLY A 112 14.72 -3.42 7.25
C GLY A 112 15.55 -2.16 7.41
N VAL A 113 15.23 -1.09 6.68
CA VAL A 113 15.93 0.20 6.76
C VAL A 113 15.76 0.82 8.14
N MET A 114 14.53 0.87 8.67
CA MET A 114 14.27 1.42 10.01
C MET A 114 14.98 0.65 11.13
N ALA A 115 15.16 -0.66 10.98
CA ALA A 115 15.79 -1.49 12.02
C ALA A 115 17.34 -1.45 11.95
N MET A 116 17.91 -1.26 10.76
CA MET A 116 19.35 -1.45 10.53
C MET A 116 20.12 -0.17 10.21
N ILE A 117 19.47 0.90 9.77
CA ILE A 117 20.12 2.14 9.34
C ILE A 117 19.76 3.26 10.30
N LYS A 118 20.78 3.91 10.87
CA LYS A 118 20.61 4.99 11.86
C LYS A 118 20.02 6.27 11.28
N GLU A 119 20.36 6.59 10.03
CA GLU A 119 19.88 7.75 9.32
C GLU A 119 19.03 7.28 8.13
N PRO A 120 17.79 7.77 7.97
CA PRO A 120 16.96 7.39 6.84
C PRO A 120 17.62 7.85 5.53
N ASP A 121 17.57 7.00 4.51
CA ASP A 121 17.91 7.43 3.15
C ASP A 121 16.92 8.49 2.63
N ALA A 122 17.22 9.10 1.49
CA ALA A 122 16.42 10.20 0.95
C ALA A 122 14.95 9.83 0.73
N CYS A 123 14.67 8.64 0.20
CA CYS A 123 13.29 8.19 0.00
C CYS A 123 12.59 7.93 1.34
N MET A 124 13.30 7.41 2.34
CA MET A 124 12.73 7.18 3.67
C MET A 124 12.45 8.49 4.39
N GLN A 125 13.29 9.52 4.21
CA GLN A 125 13.02 10.85 4.74
C GLN A 125 11.79 11.47 4.07
N GLU A 126 11.68 11.37 2.75
CA GLU A 126 10.50 11.82 2.00
C GLU A 126 9.21 11.12 2.47
N ALA A 127 9.28 9.84 2.84
CA ALA A 127 8.13 9.12 3.38
C ALA A 127 7.69 9.60 4.78
N LEU A 128 8.60 10.19 5.56
CA LEU A 128 8.35 10.68 6.92
C LEU A 128 7.82 12.12 6.94
N ASP A 129 8.10 12.89 5.89
CA ASP A 129 7.67 14.30 5.75
C ASP A 129 6.18 14.42 5.33
#